data_AF-A0A0P8XYK7-F1
#
_entry.id   AF-A0A0P8XYK7-F1
#
_cell.length_a   1.000
_cell.length_b   1.000
_cell.length_c   1.000
_cell.angle_alpha   90.00
_cell.angle_beta   90.00
_cell.angle_gamma   90.00
#
_symmetry.space_group_name_H-M   'P 1'
#
loop_
_entity.id
_entity.type
_entity.pdbx_description
1 polymer ?
#
loop_
_entity_poly.entity_id
_entity_poly.type
_entity_poly.pdbx_seq_one_letter_code
_entity_poly.pdbx_strand_id
1 'polypeptide(L)'
;MLMEFTLGFLFILAWVGFFILIGQQKSVVKASLGIFLLFTAMSVMNYLKWHLGEPRGWFIGFITGFPLGLWLVRRIGPDKPTEESAVALFLLGPLIFAFILIIILFIWG
;
A
#
# COMPACT_ATOMS: atom_id res chain seq x y z
N MET A 1 -1.06 20.16 -9.51
CA MET A 1 -2.32 19.43 -9.75
C MET A 1 -2.22 18.12 -10.55
N LEU A 2 -1.90 18.10 -11.85
CA LEU A 2 -1.91 16.84 -12.63
C LEU A 2 -0.92 15.79 -12.08
N MET A 3 0.29 16.19 -11.72
CA MET A 3 1.29 15.29 -11.15
C MET A 3 0.85 14.69 -9.79
N GLU A 4 0.31 15.52 -8.88
CA GLU A 4 -0.23 15.06 -7.60
C GLU A 4 -1.39 14.07 -7.81
N PHE A 5 -2.30 14.38 -8.73
CA PHE A 5 -3.39 13.49 -9.13
C PHE A 5 -2.86 12.14 -9.60
N THR A 6 -1.88 12.12 -10.51
CA THR A 6 -1.26 10.88 -10.99
C THR A 6 -0.63 10.08 -9.85
N LEU A 7 0.05 10.74 -8.90
CA LEU A 7 0.62 10.06 -7.73
C LEU A 7 -0.46 9.45 -6.83
N GLY A 8 -1.57 10.15 -6.59
CA GLY A 8 -2.70 9.62 -5.83
C GLY A 8 -3.38 8.44 -6.51
N PHE A 9 -3.53 8.52 -7.84
CA PHE A 9 -4.10 7.45 -8.65
C PHE A 9 -3.20 6.21 -8.69
N LEU A 10 -1.89 6.39 -8.88
CA LEU A 10 -0.93 5.30 -8.83
C LEU A 10 -0.82 4.68 -7.44
N PHE A 11 -0.99 5.48 -6.38
CA PHE A 11 -0.96 4.99 -5.00
C PHE A 11 -2.06 3.96 -4.75
N ILE A 12 -3.30 4.27 -5.13
CA ILE A 12 -4.41 3.33 -4.93
C ILE A 12 -4.26 2.08 -5.80
N LEU A 13 -3.75 2.21 -7.03
CA LEU A 13 -3.47 1.05 -7.89
C LEU A 13 -2.35 0.16 -7.33
N ALA A 14 -1.27 0.76 -6.83
CA ALA A 14 -0.20 0.02 -6.17
C ALA A 14 -0.74 -0.70 -4.92
N TRP A 15 -1.52 0.00 -4.09
CA TRP A 15 -2.16 -0.59 -2.91
C TRP A 15 -3.03 -1.79 -3.27
N VAL A 16 -3.87 -1.67 -4.28
CA VAL A 16 -4.72 -2.75 -4.79
C VAL A 16 -3.88 -3.91 -5.31
N GLY A 17 -2.84 -3.63 -6.09
CA GLY A 17 -1.93 -4.64 -6.61
C GLY A 17 -1.26 -5.44 -5.49
N PHE A 18 -0.73 -4.76 -4.47
CA PHE A 18 -0.16 -5.41 -3.29
C PHE A 18 -1.21 -6.18 -2.49
N PHE A 19 -2.42 -5.64 -2.30
CA PHE A 19 -3.50 -6.36 -1.62
C PHE A 19 -3.80 -7.70 -2.29
N ILE A 20 -3.93 -7.70 -3.62
CA ILE A 20 -4.18 -8.91 -4.42
C ILE A 20 -3.00 -9.89 -4.29
N LEU A 21 -1.78 -9.40 -4.50
CA LEU A 21 -0.56 -10.21 -4.47
C LEU A 21 -0.32 -10.83 -3.09
N ILE A 22 -0.48 -10.05 -2.02
CA ILE A 22 -0.29 -10.51 -0.64
C ILE A 22 -1.40 -11.49 -0.28
N GLY A 23 -2.66 -11.19 -0.57
CA GLY A 23 -3.80 -12.02 -0.18
C GLY A 23 -3.79 -13.43 -0.78
N GLN A 24 -3.04 -13.66 -1.85
CA GLN A 24 -2.91 -14.96 -2.52
C GLN A 24 -1.67 -15.78 -2.10
N GLN A 25 -0.80 -15.24 -1.23
CA GLN A 25 0.43 -15.93 -0.85
C GLN A 25 0.17 -17.13 0.06
N LYS A 26 0.73 -18.30 -0.29
CA LYS A 26 0.70 -19.51 0.55
C LYS A 26 1.93 -19.64 1.45
N SER A 27 2.53 -18.51 1.82
CA SER A 27 3.76 -18.45 2.61
C SER A 27 3.79 -17.18 3.42
N VAL A 28 3.89 -17.33 4.74
CA VAL A 28 3.95 -16.19 5.69
C VAL A 28 5.13 -15.28 5.36
N VAL A 29 6.28 -15.87 4.99
CA VAL A 29 7.49 -15.10 4.63
C VAL A 29 7.25 -14.25 3.39
N LYS A 30 6.66 -14.81 2.33
CA LYS A 30 6.37 -14.07 1.09
C LYS A 30 5.31 -13.00 1.31
N ALA A 31 4.26 -13.31 2.08
CA ALA A 31 3.23 -12.35 2.44
C ALA A 31 3.82 -11.18 3.25
N SER A 32 4.67 -11.47 4.23
CA SER A 32 5.35 -10.46 5.06
C SER A 32 6.28 -9.58 4.24
N LEU A 33 7.04 -10.16 3.30
CA LEU A 33 7.87 -9.39 2.37
C LEU A 33 7.00 -8.47 1.50
N GLY A 34 5.87 -8.96 1.00
CA GLY A 34 4.92 -8.15 0.25
C GLY A 34 4.38 -6.97 1.08
N ILE A 35 4.06 -7.20 2.35
CA ILE A 35 3.60 -6.15 3.29
C ILE A 35 4.72 -5.14 3.56
N PHE A 36 5.96 -5.59 3.75
CA PHE A 36 7.12 -4.71 3.91
C PHE A 36 7.34 -3.81 2.70
N LEU A 37 7.27 -4.39 1.49
CA LEU A 37 7.38 -3.63 0.24
C LEU A 37 6.24 -2.63 0.07
N LEU A 38 5.00 -3.02 0.41
CA LEU A 38 3.85 -2.13 0.40
C LEU A 38 4.08 -0.92 1.32
N PHE A 39 4.43 -1.14 2.59
CA PHE A 39 4.63 -0.05 3.54
C PHE A 39 5.84 0.83 3.18
N THR A 40 6.90 0.25 2.63
CA THR A 40 8.04 1.01 2.11
C THR A 40 7.62 1.91 0.95
N ALA A 41 6.88 1.36 -0.03
CA ALA A 41 6.34 2.12 -1.15
C ALA A 41 5.40 3.24 -0.67
N MET A 42 4.50 2.95 0.27
CA MET A 42 3.61 3.96 0.87
C MET A 42 4.38 5.08 1.57
N SER A 43 5.47 4.75 2.27
CA SER A 43 6.31 5.73 2.94
C SER A 43 7.00 6.66 1.93
N VAL A 44 7.57 6.10 0.87
CA VAL A 44 8.17 6.87 -0.24
C VAL A 44 7.11 7.75 -0.91
N MET A 45 5.94 7.20 -1.24
CA MET A 45 4.87 7.98 -1.87
C MET A 45 4.32 9.08 -0.95
N ASN A 46 4.26 8.86 0.35
CA ASN A 46 3.86 9.88 1.31
C ASN A 46 4.91 10.98 1.44
N TYR A 47 6.21 10.64 1.44
CA TYR A 47 7.29 11.62 1.34
C TYR A 47 7.13 12.48 0.08
N LEU A 48 6.97 11.84 -1.09
CA LEU A 48 6.78 12.52 -2.37
C LEU A 48 5.52 13.41 -2.37
N LYS A 49 4.43 12.96 -1.75
CA LYS A 49 3.18 13.75 -1.61
C LYS A 49 3.44 15.11 -0.96
N TRP A 50 4.29 15.17 0.07
CA TRP A 50 4.59 16.41 0.79
C TRP A 50 5.64 17.30 0.10
N HIS A 51 6.42 16.75 -0.84
CA HIS A 51 7.50 17.47 -1.51
C HIS A 51 7.17 17.89 -2.96
N LEU A 52 6.19 17.24 -3.59
CA LEU A 52 5.88 17.43 -5.02
C LEU A 52 4.65 18.29 -5.31
N GLY A 53 3.95 18.80 -4.30
CA GLY A 53 2.84 19.75 -4.51
C GLY A 53 1.75 19.70 -3.43
N GLU A 54 0.53 20.08 -3.82
CA GLU A 54 -0.58 20.16 -2.88
C GLU A 54 -1.21 18.78 -2.59
N PRO A 55 -1.45 18.42 -1.30
CA PRO A 55 -2.11 17.16 -0.94
C PRO A 55 -3.50 16.96 -1.55
N ARG A 56 -4.16 18.06 -1.97
CA ARG A 56 -5.50 18.04 -2.57
C ARG A 56 -5.51 17.29 -3.90
N GLY A 57 -4.54 17.52 -4.78
CA GLY A 57 -4.46 16.83 -6.06
C GLY A 57 -4.29 15.33 -5.88
N TRP A 58 -3.44 14.92 -4.93
CA TRP A 58 -3.26 13.51 -4.56
C TRP A 58 -4.55 12.87 -4.05
N PHE A 59 -5.30 13.56 -3.19
CA PHE A 59 -6.55 13.05 -2.64
C PHE A 59 -7.61 12.84 -3.73
N ILE A 60 -7.70 13.75 -4.71
CA ILE A 60 -8.60 13.61 -5.86
C ILE A 60 -8.18 12.39 -6.71
N GLY A 61 -6.88 12.24 -6.99
CA GLY A 61 -6.35 11.06 -7.70
C GLY A 61 -6.68 9.74 -7.00
N PHE A 62 -6.53 9.70 -5.67
CA PHE A 62 -6.88 8.55 -4.86
C PHE A 62 -8.38 8.21 -4.95
N ILE A 63 -9.27 9.20 -4.77
CA ILE A 63 -10.72 8.99 -4.83
C ILE A 63 -11.15 8.52 -6.22
N THR A 64 -10.64 9.14 -7.27
CA THR A 64 -11.00 8.77 -8.65
C THR A 64 -10.48 7.39 -9.04
N GLY A 65 -9.33 6.96 -8.51
CA GLY A 65 -8.80 5.61 -8.73
C GLY A 65 -9.49 4.53 -7.89
N PHE A 66 -10.18 4.90 -6.81
CA PHE A 66 -10.80 3.94 -5.89
C PHE A 66 -11.87 3.04 -6.54
N PRO A 67 -12.81 3.53 -7.38
CA PRO A 67 -13.75 2.67 -8.10
C PRO A 67 -13.07 1.63 -9.00
N LEU A 68 -12.01 2.03 -9.71
CA LEU A 68 -11.21 1.13 -10.54
C LEU A 68 -10.49 0.10 -9.67
N GLY A 69 -9.93 0.55 -8.55
CA GLY A 69 -9.30 -0.32 -7.56
C GLY A 69 -10.25 -1.38 -7.02
N LEU A 70 -11.45 -0.97 -6.61
CA LEU A 70 -12.49 -1.90 -6.17
C LEU A 70 -12.91 -2.88 -7.27
N TRP A 71 -13.06 -2.40 -8.50
CA TRP A 71 -13.37 -3.26 -9.64
C TRP A 71 -12.27 -4.30 -9.89
N LEU A 72 -10.99 -3.91 -9.79
CA LEU A 72 -9.85 -4.82 -9.91
C LEU A 72 -9.86 -5.86 -8.79
N VAL A 73 -9.97 -5.45 -7.53
CA VAL A 73 -10.03 -6.40 -6.39
C VAL A 73 -11.17 -7.40 -6.58
N ARG A 74 -12.34 -6.95 -7.02
CA ARG A 74 -13.48 -7.85 -7.28
C ARG A 74 -13.26 -8.83 -8.43
N ARG A 75 -12.44 -8.47 -9.42
CA ARG A 75 -12.28 -9.26 -10.65
C ARG A 75 -11.09 -10.21 -10.63
N ILE A 76 -10.00 -9.82 -9.97
CA ILE A 76 -8.74 -10.57 -9.94
C ILE A 76 -8.20 -10.80 -8.53
N GLY A 77 -8.81 -10.17 -7.52
CA GLY A 77 -8.43 -10.38 -6.12
C GLY A 77 -8.87 -11.74 -5.58
N PRO A 78 -8.27 -12.19 -4.47
CA PRO A 78 -8.69 -13.42 -3.80
C PRO A 78 -10.06 -13.22 -3.14
N ASP A 79 -10.95 -14.23 -3.22
CA ASP A 79 -12.25 -14.23 -2.52
C ASP A 79 -12.09 -14.11 -1.00
N LYS A 80 -11.04 -14.74 -0.47
CA LYS A 80 -10.57 -14.60 0.91
C LYS A 80 -9.04 -14.71 0.96
N PRO A 81 -8.36 -13.98 1.85
CA PRO A 81 -6.93 -14.20 2.06
C PRO A 81 -6.67 -15.65 2.51
N THR A 82 -5.52 -16.19 2.12
CA THR A 82 -5.00 -17.45 2.67
C THR A 82 -4.74 -17.31 4.18
N GLU A 83 -4.65 -18.43 4.90
CA GLU A 83 -4.33 -18.42 6.33
C GLU A 83 -2.96 -17.77 6.59
N GLU A 84 -1.96 -18.08 5.76
CA GLU A 84 -0.63 -17.51 5.87
C GLU A 84 -0.63 -16.00 5.63
N SER A 85 -1.41 -15.53 4.65
CA SER A 85 -1.53 -14.10 4.38
C SER A 85 -2.33 -13.37 5.44
N ALA A 86 -3.37 -14.00 6.01
CA ALA A 86 -4.09 -13.45 7.15
C ALA A 86 -3.16 -13.30 8.36
N VAL A 87 -2.38 -14.34 8.68
CA VAL A 87 -1.34 -14.30 9.73
C VAL A 87 -0.36 -13.15 9.46
N ALA A 88 0.16 -13.05 8.25
CA ALA A 88 1.08 -11.97 7.89
C ALA A 88 0.43 -10.59 8.00
N LEU A 89 -0.80 -10.40 7.52
CA LEU A 89 -1.50 -9.12 7.53
C LEU A 89 -1.86 -8.66 8.95
N PHE A 90 -2.38 -9.56 9.78
CA PHE A 90 -2.92 -9.20 11.10
C PHE A 90 -1.86 -9.25 12.21
N LEU A 91 -0.89 -10.17 12.15
CA LEU A 91 0.14 -10.28 13.19
C LEU A 91 1.41 -9.54 12.80
N LEU A 92 1.93 -9.79 11.59
CA LEU A 92 3.21 -9.23 11.17
C LEU A 92 3.07 -7.83 10.58
N GLY A 93 1.94 -7.51 9.96
CA GLY A 93 1.68 -6.20 9.36
C GLY A 93 1.88 -5.03 10.32
N PRO A 94 1.25 -5.02 11.52
CA PRO A 94 1.48 -3.98 12.51
C PRO A 94 2.94 -3.88 12.97
N LEU A 95 3.63 -5.02 13.13
CA LEU A 95 5.04 -5.05 13.53
C LEU A 95 5.96 -4.48 12.44
N ILE A 96 5.73 -4.86 11.18
CA ILE A 96 6.45 -4.34 10.02
C ILE A 96 6.22 -2.83 9.90
N PHE A 97 4.98 -2.37 10.05
CA PHE A 97 4.66 -0.95 10.04
C PHE A 97 5.38 -0.19 11.14
N ALA A 98 5.33 -0.69 12.39
CA ALA A 98 6.03 -0.09 13.52
C ALA A 98 7.54 -0.03 13.29
N PHE A 99 8.15 -1.10 12.78
CA PHE A 99 9.57 -1.13 12.46
C PHE A 99 9.98 -0.10 11.41
N ILE A 100 9.22 0.01 10.31
CA ILE A 100 9.46 1.03 9.27
C ILE A 100 9.30 2.43 9.85
N LEU A 101 8.28 2.66 10.67
CA LEU A 101 8.05 3.95 11.31
C LEU A 101 9.20 4.34 12.24
N ILE A 102 9.71 3.40 13.05
CA ILE A 102 10.90 3.60 13.90
C ILE A 102 12.10 3.98 13.04
N ILE A 103 12.39 3.25 11.96
CA ILE A 103 13.50 3.56 11.05
C ILE A 103 13.37 4.98 10.50
N ILE A 104 12.18 5.35 10.03
CA ILE A 104 11.94 6.69 9.48
C ILE A 104 12.18 7.75 10.56
N LEU A 105 11.66 7.57 11.77
CA LEU A 105 11.86 8.52 12.87
C LEU A 105 13.32 8.64 13.30
N PHE A 106 14.11 7.57 13.28
CA PHE A 106 15.53 7.62 13.64
C PHE A 106 16.43 8.20 12.53
N ILE A 107 16.06 8.03 11.27
CA ILE A 107 16.83 8.56 10.13
C ILE A 107 16.47 10.03 9.84
N TRP A 108 15.23 10.43 10.09
CA TRP A 108 14.69 11.75 9.72
C TRP A 108 14.43 12.66 10.93
N GLY A 109 14.63 12.17 12.15
CA GLY A 109 14.51 12.92 13.42
C GLY A 109 15.80 13.59 13.85
#